data_AF-A0A3Q3MGA6-F1
#
_entry.id   AF-A0A3Q3MGA6-F1
#
_cell.length_a   1.000
_cell.length_b   1.000
_cell.length_c   1.000
_cell.angle_alpha   90.00
_cell.angle_beta   90.00
_cell.angle_gamma   90.00
#
_symmetry.space_group_name_H-M   'P 1'
#
loop_
_entity.id
_entity.type
_entity.pdbx_description
1 polymer ?
#
loop_
_entity_poly.entity_id
_entity_poly.type
_entity_poly.pdbx_seq_one_letter_code
_entity_poly.pdbx_strand_id
1 'polypeptide(L)'
;MSFMEHHLFGPGSYRKARPASVSSSGFHSQRRRLIYSQPPSVDSLETFNGDMTRRNEKEILQTLNDRFAGYIEKVRNLEMHNRNLEAEAAALRQNQAGRTSVGEHYERELGDLRGLLQQLTGEKACVALEHEHLEEDIQHLRARLEDEARNREELEAAARTMKKYVEECRLARLELDKKLRALEEEDAFLKKNHEEEVAELLAQIQGAQVSFDMRDSLKTDVTAALREIRTQLDTHTNKSSTHAEEWFKVRMDRLSDAARSNQDAIRGSQEEIGEYRRQLQSRTIELETLRGTKESLDRQRMESEDRHHDDLNSLQETINQLDNELKTTKWEMASQLRDYQELLNVKMALDIEIAAYRKLLEGEENRFVSGGSPFSYLEGRFSSHFKVKGEEISDTVIVEEQTDETQVTEVTEEADDEEEEEEKEEEEEGEETKDEAGEALGRQVINEKKKSSYSEVVISASTALPLPAEREGEEGGDFWVTGTQHHSGL
;
A
#
# COMPACT_ATOMS: atom_id res chain seq x y z
N MET A 1 -16.48 42.74 15.80
CA MET A 1 -16.72 42.37 17.22
C MET A 1 -15.79 41.18 17.49
N SER A 2 -14.56 41.38 17.94
CA SER A 2 -14.12 41.76 19.30
C SER A 2 -13.95 40.54 20.22
N PHE A 3 -12.67 40.21 20.49
CA PHE A 3 -12.07 39.69 21.75
C PHE A 3 -12.58 38.34 22.30
N MET A 4 -11.80 37.40 22.85
CA MET A 4 -10.56 37.44 23.65
C MET A 4 -10.03 35.99 23.72
N GLU A 5 -8.82 35.66 23.25
CA GLU A 5 -7.59 35.45 24.05
C GLU A 5 -7.76 34.94 25.50
N HIS A 6 -7.08 33.83 25.81
CA HIS A 6 -6.34 33.68 27.06
C HIS A 6 -5.00 32.95 26.84
N HIS A 7 -3.95 33.75 27.03
CA HIS A 7 -2.54 33.41 27.13
C HIS A 7 -2.20 32.65 28.43
N LEU A 8 -1.14 31.83 28.38
CA LEU A 8 -0.34 31.50 29.55
C LEU A 8 1.17 31.57 29.21
N PHE A 9 1.75 32.73 29.54
CA PHE A 9 3.02 32.94 30.25
C PHE A 9 4.29 32.14 29.87
N GLY A 10 5.28 32.81 29.27
CA GLY A 10 6.71 32.66 29.65
C GLY A 10 7.03 33.51 30.89
N PRO A 11 8.28 33.82 31.30
CA PRO A 11 9.61 33.44 30.80
C PRO A 11 10.59 32.98 31.94
N GLY A 12 11.86 32.67 31.62
CA GLY A 12 12.88 32.49 32.67
C GLY A 12 14.31 32.25 32.20
N SER A 13 15.06 33.32 31.91
CA SER A 13 16.53 33.31 31.89
C SER A 13 17.09 33.62 33.28
N TYR A 14 17.91 32.77 33.90
CA TYR A 14 18.92 33.16 34.90
C TYR A 14 20.11 32.20 34.99
N ARG A 15 21.28 32.73 34.60
CA ARG A 15 22.60 32.73 35.27
C ARG A 15 23.16 31.46 35.97
N LYS A 16 24.33 31.05 35.45
CA LYS A 16 25.67 30.99 36.10
C LYS A 16 25.84 30.15 37.38
N ALA A 17 26.72 29.14 37.29
CA ALA A 17 27.69 28.85 38.33
C ALA A 17 29.00 28.29 37.72
N ARG A 18 30.10 29.01 37.99
CA ARG A 18 31.49 28.51 37.94
C ARG A 18 31.68 27.46 39.06
N PRO A 19 32.79 26.70 39.01
CA PRO A 19 33.83 27.02 39.97
C PRO A 19 35.17 27.33 39.30
N ALA A 20 35.90 28.23 39.95
CA ALA A 20 37.28 28.58 39.68
C ALA A 20 38.17 27.97 40.78
N SER A 21 39.33 27.46 40.39
CA SER A 21 40.58 27.40 41.17
C SER A 21 41.62 26.73 40.25
N VAL A 22 42.53 27.45 39.59
CA VAL A 22 43.73 28.13 40.11
C VAL A 22 44.67 27.15 40.82
N SER A 23 45.83 26.92 40.18
CA SER A 23 47.20 26.81 40.74
C SER A 23 48.00 25.85 39.85
N SER A 24 48.97 26.36 39.08
CA SER A 24 50.40 26.50 39.46
C SER A 24 50.99 25.13 39.83
N SER A 25 52.10 24.63 39.29
CA SER A 25 53.37 25.22 38.89
C SER A 25 54.14 24.06 38.22
N GLY A 26 54.78 24.21 37.07
CA GLY A 26 56.09 24.86 37.02
C GLY A 26 57.14 24.11 37.85
N PHE A 27 57.49 22.85 37.53
CA PHE A 27 58.69 22.21 38.07
C PHE A 27 59.82 22.23 37.05
N HIS A 28 60.64 23.27 37.24
CA HIS A 28 61.91 23.56 36.62
C HIS A 28 62.94 22.53 37.08
N SER A 29 63.43 21.68 36.18
CA SER A 29 64.46 20.68 36.50
C SER A 29 65.85 21.34 36.47
N GLN A 30 66.21 22.01 37.56
CA GLN A 30 67.54 22.59 37.75
C GLN A 30 68.57 21.49 38.02
N ARG A 31 69.48 21.28 37.05
CA ARG A 31 70.77 20.60 37.24
C ARG A 31 71.52 21.24 38.42
N ARG A 32 71.63 20.55 39.55
CA ARG A 32 72.66 20.88 40.55
C ARG A 32 73.97 20.21 40.17
N ARG A 33 74.95 21.04 39.79
CA ARG A 33 76.38 20.70 39.75
C ARG A 33 76.83 20.32 41.16
N LEU A 34 77.54 19.20 41.27
CA LEU A 34 78.24 18.81 42.49
C LEU A 34 79.65 19.43 42.42
N ILE A 35 79.88 20.48 43.20
CA ILE A 35 81.21 21.01 43.51
C ILE A 35 81.64 20.30 44.79
N TYR A 36 82.67 19.46 44.72
CA TYR A 36 83.34 18.95 45.92
C TYR A 36 84.78 19.45 45.95
N SER A 37 85.01 20.25 46.98
CA SER A 37 86.23 20.92 47.39
C SER A 37 87.33 19.95 47.84
N GLN A 38 88.58 20.26 47.45
CA GLN A 38 89.81 19.73 48.02
C GLN A 38 89.87 19.95 49.56
N PRO A 39 90.47 19.02 50.33
CA PRO A 39 91.08 19.36 51.61
C PRO A 39 92.59 19.65 51.47
N PRO A 40 93.16 20.51 52.33
CA PRO A 40 94.50 21.06 52.19
C PRO A 40 95.60 20.14 52.73
N SER A 41 96.81 20.38 52.21
CA SER A 41 98.08 19.92 52.72
C SER A 41 98.36 20.47 54.13
N VAL A 42 98.82 19.61 55.04
CA VAL A 42 99.61 20.04 56.20
C VAL A 42 100.91 19.25 56.24
N ASP A 43 101.99 20.01 56.18
CA ASP A 43 103.37 19.61 56.34
C ASP A 43 103.77 19.69 57.82
N SER A 44 104.96 19.16 58.16
CA SER A 44 105.75 19.37 59.39
C SER A 44 105.80 18.27 60.48
N LEU A 45 106.75 17.35 60.27
CA LEU A 45 108.00 17.14 61.04
C LEU A 45 108.02 16.53 62.48
N GLU A 46 108.80 15.43 62.56
CA GLU A 46 109.66 14.90 63.65
C GLU A 46 109.12 14.12 64.88
N THR A 47 109.32 12.79 64.81
CA THR A 47 110.09 11.92 65.72
C THR A 47 109.83 11.95 67.25
N PHE A 48 108.96 11.07 67.77
CA PHE A 48 109.25 10.21 68.96
C PHE A 48 108.10 9.20 69.25
N ASN A 49 108.48 7.96 69.60
CA ASN A 49 107.72 6.90 70.31
C ASN A 49 106.63 6.07 69.58
N GLY A 50 107.02 4.83 69.22
CA GLY A 50 106.24 3.78 68.54
C GLY A 50 105.04 3.15 69.27
N ASP A 51 104.48 3.82 70.28
CA ASP A 51 103.14 3.48 70.84
C ASP A 51 102.04 4.47 70.37
N MET A 52 102.42 5.62 69.81
CA MET A 52 101.48 6.56 69.17
C MET A 52 101.10 6.19 67.74
N THR A 53 101.95 5.43 67.03
CA THR A 53 101.64 4.94 65.67
C THR A 53 100.47 3.97 65.65
N ARG A 54 100.40 3.03 66.61
CA ARG A 54 99.25 2.11 66.73
C ARG A 54 97.96 2.83 67.17
N ARG A 55 98.08 3.88 67.99
CA ARG A 55 96.92 4.64 68.49
C ARG A 55 96.37 5.57 67.41
N ASN A 56 97.24 6.26 66.68
CA ASN A 56 96.86 7.11 65.55
C ASN A 56 96.35 6.28 64.36
N GLU A 57 96.94 5.14 64.05
CA GLU A 57 96.44 4.21 63.02
C GLU A 57 95.06 3.66 63.40
N LYS A 58 94.86 3.31 64.67
CA LYS A 58 93.55 2.88 65.18
C LYS A 58 92.49 3.98 65.08
N GLU A 59 92.85 5.24 65.32
CA GLU A 59 91.95 6.39 65.20
C GLU A 59 91.61 6.73 63.74
N ILE A 60 92.58 6.61 62.83
CA ILE A 60 92.36 6.72 61.38
C ILE A 60 91.47 5.57 60.87
N LEU A 61 91.70 4.34 61.34
CA LEU A 61 90.84 3.20 61.02
C LEU A 61 89.43 3.35 61.61
N GLN A 62 89.30 3.95 62.80
CA GLN A 62 88.01 4.22 63.43
C GLN A 62 87.21 5.26 62.64
N THR A 63 87.83 6.39 62.28
CA THR A 63 87.17 7.43 61.46
C THR A 63 86.81 6.94 60.05
N LEU A 64 87.63 6.06 59.45
CA LEU A 64 87.32 5.40 58.19
C LEU A 64 86.15 4.42 58.35
N ASN A 65 86.11 3.65 59.43
CA ASN A 65 85.01 2.74 59.76
C ASN A 65 83.70 3.51 60.00
N ASP A 66 83.74 4.63 60.71
CA ASP A 66 82.58 5.49 60.94
C ASP A 66 82.04 6.08 59.62
N ARG A 67 82.93 6.45 58.68
CA ARG A 67 82.53 6.82 57.31
C ARG A 67 81.94 5.64 56.54
N PHE A 68 82.49 4.44 56.65
CA PHE A 68 81.91 3.25 56.03
C PHE A 68 80.56 2.88 56.62
N ALA A 69 80.37 2.99 57.94
CA ALA A 69 79.09 2.81 58.60
C ALA A 69 78.06 3.83 58.07
N GLY A 70 78.47 5.10 57.88
CA GLY A 70 77.64 6.11 57.23
C GLY A 70 77.29 5.80 55.77
N TYR A 71 78.23 5.26 54.98
CA TYR A 71 77.95 4.81 53.62
C TYR A 71 77.04 3.59 53.58
N ILE A 72 77.22 2.61 54.47
CA ILE A 72 76.34 1.44 54.60
C ILE A 72 74.91 1.90 54.95
N GLU A 73 74.78 2.84 55.88
CA GLU A 73 73.48 3.42 56.24
C GLU A 73 72.88 4.19 55.06
N LYS A 74 73.68 4.93 54.29
CA LYS A 74 73.20 5.61 53.09
C LYS A 74 72.76 4.62 52.00
N VAL A 75 73.50 3.54 51.78
CA VAL A 75 73.14 2.48 50.83
C VAL A 75 71.87 1.79 51.28
N ARG A 76 71.71 1.44 52.56
CA ARG A 76 70.46 0.88 53.10
C ARG A 76 69.28 1.82 52.90
N ASN A 77 69.45 3.11 53.17
CA ASN A 77 68.41 4.12 52.95
C ASN A 77 68.05 4.27 51.46
N LEU A 78 69.04 4.22 50.57
CA LEU A 78 68.82 4.25 49.12
C LEU A 78 68.16 2.96 48.61
N GLU A 79 68.56 1.79 49.12
CA GLU A 79 67.92 0.52 48.81
C GLU A 79 66.47 0.49 49.30
N MET A 80 66.20 0.96 50.52
CA MET A 80 64.84 1.10 51.02
C MET A 80 64.03 2.07 50.16
N HIS A 81 64.61 3.20 49.78
CA HIS A 81 63.92 4.17 48.91
C HIS A 81 63.65 3.60 47.51
N ASN A 82 64.60 2.89 46.92
CA ASN A 82 64.41 2.20 45.64
C ASN A 82 63.35 1.10 45.75
N ARG A 83 63.36 0.28 46.81
CA ARG A 83 62.30 -0.72 47.06
C ARG A 83 60.92 -0.06 47.17
N ASN A 84 60.82 1.10 47.83
CA ASN A 84 59.57 1.85 47.93
C ASN A 84 59.11 2.39 46.57
N LEU A 85 60.03 2.97 45.78
CA LEU A 85 59.73 3.46 44.43
C LEU A 85 59.34 2.31 43.47
N GLU A 86 59.99 1.15 43.58
CA GLU A 86 59.62 -0.06 42.82
C GLU A 86 58.22 -0.54 43.19
N ALA A 87 57.89 -0.56 44.48
CA ALA A 87 56.55 -0.92 44.96
C ALA A 87 55.48 0.08 44.47
N GLU A 88 55.76 1.38 44.52
CA GLU A 88 54.86 2.43 44.01
C GLU A 88 54.65 2.30 42.49
N ALA A 89 55.73 2.08 41.74
CA ALA A 89 55.66 1.86 40.29
C ALA A 89 54.89 0.57 39.92
N ALA A 90 55.00 -0.48 40.73
CA ALA A 90 54.22 -1.70 40.54
C ALA A 90 52.72 -1.46 40.83
N ALA A 91 52.39 -0.75 41.91
CA ALA A 91 51.01 -0.40 42.26
C ALA A 91 50.34 0.50 41.20
N LEU A 92 51.07 1.48 40.65
CA LEU A 92 50.57 2.33 39.57
C LEU A 92 50.29 1.52 38.29
N ARG A 93 51.17 0.58 37.93
CA ARG A 93 50.94 -0.33 36.79
C ARG A 93 49.71 -1.20 36.99
N GLN A 94 49.51 -1.74 38.20
CA GLN A 94 48.32 -2.54 38.51
C GLN A 94 47.03 -1.71 38.43
N ASN A 95 47.05 -0.46 38.91
CA ASN A 95 45.90 0.45 38.81
C ASN A 95 45.59 0.81 37.34
N GLN A 96 46.62 1.06 36.52
CA GLN A 96 46.44 1.29 35.08
C GLN A 96 45.86 0.06 34.38
N ALA A 97 46.36 -1.14 34.67
CA ALA A 97 45.83 -2.40 34.12
C ALA A 97 44.36 -2.65 34.51
N GLY A 98 43.97 -2.29 35.74
CA GLY A 98 42.57 -2.35 36.18
C GLY A 98 41.67 -1.36 35.41
N ARG A 99 42.17 -0.15 35.16
CA ARG A 99 41.42 0.87 34.38
C ARG A 99 41.26 0.48 32.92
N THR A 100 42.30 -0.07 32.27
CA THR A 100 42.21 -0.54 30.89
C THR A 100 41.26 -1.72 30.77
N SER A 101 41.33 -2.68 31.68
CA SER A 101 40.39 -3.82 31.72
C SER A 101 38.94 -3.35 31.81
N VAL A 102 38.63 -2.39 32.69
CA VAL A 102 37.28 -1.82 32.78
C VAL A 102 36.87 -1.12 31.48
N GLY A 103 37.78 -0.39 30.84
CA GLY A 103 37.56 0.21 29.51
C GLY A 103 37.21 -0.83 28.45
N GLU A 104 37.98 -1.92 28.36
CA GLU A 104 37.74 -3.03 27.42
C GLU A 104 36.38 -3.71 27.65
N HIS A 105 35.92 -3.82 28.91
CA HIS A 105 34.58 -4.32 29.21
C HIS A 105 33.49 -3.41 28.62
N TYR A 106 33.59 -2.10 28.83
CA TYR A 106 32.62 -1.15 28.27
C TYR A 106 32.68 -1.09 26.73
N GLU A 107 33.87 -1.18 26.15
CA GLU A 107 34.02 -1.20 24.69
C GLU A 107 33.36 -2.44 24.06
N ARG A 108 33.48 -3.61 24.71
CA ARG A 108 32.77 -4.83 24.28
C ARG A 108 31.26 -4.66 24.36
N GLU A 109 30.72 -4.21 25.49
CA GLU A 109 29.28 -3.99 25.64
C GLU A 109 28.74 -2.96 24.61
N LEU A 110 29.50 -1.89 24.34
CA LEU A 110 29.15 -0.92 23.30
C LEU A 110 29.18 -1.53 21.89
N GLY A 111 30.13 -2.43 21.64
CA GLY A 111 30.20 -3.19 20.39
C GLY A 111 28.97 -4.09 20.21
N ASP A 112 28.62 -4.84 21.24
CA ASP A 112 27.46 -5.74 21.24
C ASP A 112 26.15 -4.96 21.05
N LEU A 113 25.98 -3.83 21.74
CA LEU A 113 24.82 -2.95 21.58
C LEU A 113 24.72 -2.35 20.18
N ARG A 114 25.85 -1.95 19.56
CA ARG A 114 25.86 -1.47 18.18
C ARG A 114 25.51 -2.58 17.19
N GLY A 115 26.02 -3.80 17.40
CA GLY A 115 25.67 -4.96 16.60
C GLY A 115 24.18 -5.28 16.68
N LEU A 116 23.60 -5.27 17.88
CA LEU A 116 22.18 -5.48 18.08
C LEU A 116 21.34 -4.38 17.41
N LEU A 117 21.77 -3.12 17.49
CA LEU A 117 21.09 -2.00 16.82
C LEU A 117 21.09 -2.19 15.30
N GLN A 118 22.22 -2.59 14.70
CA GLN A 118 22.31 -2.88 13.28
C GLN A 118 21.40 -4.05 12.88
N GLN A 119 21.38 -5.13 13.65
CA GLN A 119 20.49 -6.27 13.42
C GLN A 119 19.02 -5.86 13.47
N LEU A 120 18.59 -5.18 14.54
CA LEU A 120 17.21 -4.70 14.69
C LEU A 120 16.82 -3.71 13.58
N THR A 121 17.76 -2.88 13.11
CA THR A 121 17.51 -1.95 12.00
C THR A 121 17.32 -2.70 10.68
N GLY A 122 18.12 -3.74 10.44
CA GLY A 122 17.97 -4.63 9.27
C GLY A 122 16.65 -5.40 9.31
N GLU A 123 16.32 -6.03 10.44
CA GLU A 123 15.04 -6.72 10.64
C GLU A 123 13.85 -5.79 10.44
N LYS A 124 13.91 -4.57 10.99
CA LYS A 124 12.87 -3.55 10.78
C LYS A 124 12.72 -3.18 9.30
N ALA A 125 13.81 -3.06 8.56
CA ALA A 125 13.77 -2.76 7.14
C ALA A 125 13.15 -3.93 6.34
N CYS A 126 13.53 -5.18 6.63
CA CYS A 126 12.92 -6.35 6.01
C CYS A 126 11.40 -6.42 6.26
N VAL A 127 10.98 -6.25 7.52
CA VAL A 127 9.55 -6.26 7.87
C VAL A 127 8.79 -5.09 7.21
N ALA A 128 9.42 -3.93 7.05
CA ALA A 128 8.80 -2.82 6.33
C ALA A 128 8.57 -3.14 4.84
N LEU A 129 9.55 -3.77 4.17
CA LEU A 129 9.40 -4.20 2.78
C LEU A 129 8.34 -5.30 2.63
N GLU A 130 8.31 -6.28 3.54
CA GLU A 130 7.26 -7.31 3.56
C GLU A 130 5.87 -6.70 3.76
N HIS A 131 5.75 -5.68 4.61
CA HIS A 131 4.50 -4.95 4.81
C HIS A 131 4.07 -4.22 3.54
N GLU A 132 4.97 -3.48 2.89
CA GLU A 132 4.69 -2.78 1.62
C GLU A 132 4.24 -3.78 0.54
N HIS A 133 4.92 -4.92 0.42
CA HIS A 133 4.55 -5.96 -0.53
C HIS A 133 3.16 -6.56 -0.25
N LEU A 134 2.85 -6.86 1.02
CA LEU A 134 1.52 -7.33 1.41
C LEU A 134 0.43 -6.26 1.19
N GLU A 135 0.75 -4.99 1.35
CA GLU A 135 -0.18 -3.89 1.04
C GLU A 135 -0.48 -3.81 -0.45
N GLU A 136 0.53 -3.97 -1.31
CA GLU A 136 0.36 -4.07 -2.77
C GLU A 136 -0.53 -5.26 -3.15
N ASP A 137 -0.26 -6.45 -2.59
CA ASP A 137 -1.08 -7.66 -2.83
C ASP A 137 -2.54 -7.44 -2.40
N ILE A 138 -2.77 -6.82 -1.24
CA ILE A 138 -4.11 -6.48 -0.78
C ILE A 138 -4.80 -5.51 -1.75
N GLN A 139 -4.07 -4.53 -2.30
CA GLN A 139 -4.62 -3.60 -3.28
C GLN A 139 -4.95 -4.31 -4.59
N HIS A 140 -4.08 -5.20 -5.09
CA HIS A 140 -4.34 -6.02 -6.27
C HIS A 140 -5.56 -6.93 -6.09
N LEU A 141 -5.69 -7.59 -4.95
CA LEU A 141 -6.85 -8.42 -4.63
C LEU A 141 -8.15 -7.62 -4.52
N ARG A 142 -8.10 -6.40 -3.94
CA ARG A 142 -9.26 -5.50 -3.90
C ARG A 142 -9.69 -5.07 -5.30
N ALA A 143 -8.75 -4.68 -6.16
CA ALA A 143 -9.05 -4.30 -7.54
C ALA A 143 -9.70 -5.47 -8.30
N ARG A 144 -9.13 -6.67 -8.18
CA ARG A 144 -9.70 -7.88 -8.79
C ARG A 144 -11.10 -8.20 -8.29
N LEU A 145 -11.35 -8.05 -6.98
CA LEU A 145 -12.68 -8.27 -6.40
C LEU A 145 -13.70 -7.25 -6.91
N GLU A 146 -13.31 -5.99 -7.06
CA GLU A 146 -14.17 -4.96 -7.65
C GLU A 146 -14.50 -5.27 -9.12
N ASP A 147 -13.53 -5.73 -9.90
CA ASP A 147 -13.74 -6.11 -11.30
C ASP A 147 -14.64 -7.35 -11.42
N GLU A 148 -14.44 -8.37 -10.58
CA GLU A 148 -15.32 -9.54 -10.50
C GLU A 148 -16.75 -9.14 -10.08
N ALA A 149 -16.89 -8.18 -9.15
CA ALA A 149 -18.20 -7.66 -8.75
C ALA A 149 -18.91 -6.92 -9.91
N ARG A 150 -18.19 -6.07 -10.66
CA ARG A 150 -18.72 -5.40 -11.86
C ARG A 150 -19.15 -6.43 -12.91
N ASN A 151 -18.31 -7.41 -13.21
CA ASN A 151 -18.61 -8.48 -14.17
C ASN A 151 -19.84 -9.29 -13.74
N ARG A 152 -19.97 -9.63 -12.44
CA ARG A 152 -21.16 -10.33 -11.92
C ARG A 152 -22.43 -9.49 -12.11
N GLU A 153 -22.38 -8.19 -11.84
CA GLU A 153 -23.53 -7.29 -12.02
C GLU A 153 -23.96 -7.19 -13.49
N GLU A 154 -23.00 -7.13 -14.42
CA GLU A 154 -23.26 -7.14 -15.87
C GLU A 154 -23.90 -8.45 -16.32
N LEU A 155 -23.36 -9.60 -15.89
CA LEU A 155 -23.92 -10.92 -16.19
C LEU A 155 -25.32 -11.10 -15.59
N GLU A 156 -25.56 -10.61 -14.38
CA GLU A 156 -26.89 -10.61 -13.76
C GLU A 156 -27.86 -9.69 -14.51
N ALA A 157 -27.40 -8.57 -15.04
CA ALA A 157 -28.20 -7.70 -15.89
C ALA A 157 -28.58 -8.39 -17.20
N ALA A 158 -27.62 -9.04 -17.86
CA ALA A 158 -27.87 -9.84 -19.07
C ALA A 158 -28.81 -11.03 -18.80
N ALA A 159 -28.67 -11.72 -17.66
CA ALA A 159 -29.59 -12.79 -17.28
C ALA A 159 -31.02 -12.26 -17.04
N ARG A 160 -31.15 -11.07 -16.43
CA ARG A 160 -32.45 -10.41 -16.24
C ARG A 160 -33.11 -10.03 -17.57
N THR A 161 -32.35 -9.52 -18.54
CA THR A 161 -32.89 -9.20 -19.87
C THR A 161 -33.29 -10.47 -20.62
N MET A 162 -32.44 -11.50 -20.60
CA MET A 162 -32.74 -12.81 -21.21
C MET A 162 -34.02 -13.43 -20.65
N LYS A 163 -34.22 -13.36 -19.32
CA LYS A 163 -35.47 -13.82 -18.68
C LYS A 163 -36.69 -13.06 -19.18
N LYS A 164 -36.60 -11.73 -19.34
CA LYS A 164 -37.69 -10.92 -19.91
C LYS A 164 -38.00 -11.35 -21.35
N TYR A 165 -36.99 -11.52 -22.19
CA TYR A 165 -37.16 -12.02 -23.55
C TYR A 165 -37.82 -13.40 -23.61
N VAL A 166 -37.46 -14.32 -22.71
CA VAL A 166 -38.10 -15.64 -22.61
C VAL A 166 -39.59 -15.50 -22.25
N GLU A 167 -39.93 -14.64 -21.30
CA GLU A 167 -41.34 -14.38 -20.95
C GLU A 167 -42.12 -13.74 -22.10
N GLU A 168 -41.53 -12.77 -22.82
CA GLU A 168 -42.11 -12.16 -24.02
C GLU A 168 -42.37 -13.21 -25.11
N CYS A 169 -41.38 -14.07 -25.40
CA CYS A 169 -41.53 -15.20 -26.32
C CYS A 169 -42.63 -16.17 -25.86
N ARG A 170 -42.72 -16.45 -24.56
CA ARG A 170 -43.76 -17.32 -23.99
C ARG A 170 -45.16 -16.72 -24.17
N LEU A 171 -45.31 -15.41 -23.95
CA LEU A 171 -46.56 -14.69 -24.18
C LEU A 171 -46.95 -14.69 -25.67
N ALA A 172 -45.99 -14.39 -26.56
CA ALA A 172 -46.23 -14.43 -28.01
C ALA A 172 -46.65 -15.83 -28.48
N ARG A 173 -46.03 -16.89 -27.96
CA ARG A 173 -46.45 -18.26 -28.22
C ARG A 173 -47.87 -18.53 -27.73
N LEU A 174 -48.21 -18.11 -26.50
CA LEU A 174 -49.55 -18.28 -25.95
C LEU A 174 -50.62 -17.57 -26.81
N GLU A 175 -50.31 -16.39 -27.34
CA GLU A 175 -51.20 -15.67 -28.26
C GLU A 175 -51.38 -16.41 -29.58
N LEU A 176 -50.30 -16.97 -30.15
CA LEU A 176 -50.37 -17.80 -31.34
C LEU A 176 -51.19 -19.08 -31.10
N ASP A 177 -50.99 -19.75 -29.96
CA ASP A 177 -51.78 -20.93 -29.59
C ASP A 177 -53.28 -20.61 -29.42
N LYS A 178 -53.63 -19.40 -28.96
CA LYS A 178 -55.03 -18.94 -28.91
C LYS A 178 -55.60 -18.71 -30.30
N LYS A 179 -54.84 -18.07 -31.20
CA LYS A 179 -55.25 -17.87 -32.60
C LYS A 179 -55.43 -19.20 -33.32
N LEU A 180 -54.53 -20.16 -33.08
CA LEU A 180 -54.61 -21.50 -33.64
C LEU A 180 -55.90 -22.20 -33.18
N ARG A 181 -56.21 -22.21 -31.88
CA ARG A 181 -57.47 -22.77 -31.37
C ARG A 181 -58.71 -22.09 -31.95
N ALA A 182 -58.70 -20.76 -32.07
CA ALA A 182 -59.81 -20.03 -32.67
C ALA A 182 -60.03 -20.42 -34.14
N LEU A 183 -58.96 -20.62 -34.91
CA LEU A 183 -59.04 -21.11 -36.30
C LEU A 183 -59.50 -22.57 -36.37
N GLU A 184 -59.09 -23.43 -35.44
CA GLU A 184 -59.58 -24.81 -35.34
C GLU A 184 -61.08 -24.85 -35.02
N GLU A 185 -61.55 -24.00 -34.11
CA GLU A 185 -62.98 -23.84 -33.80
C GLU A 185 -63.77 -23.32 -35.01
N GLU A 186 -63.22 -22.37 -35.78
CA GLU A 186 -63.82 -21.85 -37.01
C GLU A 186 -63.90 -22.92 -38.11
N ASP A 187 -62.83 -23.69 -38.33
CA ASP A 187 -62.82 -24.80 -39.30
C ASP A 187 -63.84 -25.89 -38.92
N ALA A 188 -63.90 -26.27 -37.63
CA ALA A 188 -64.89 -27.21 -37.13
C ALA A 188 -66.34 -26.69 -37.31
N PHE A 189 -66.56 -25.41 -37.05
CA PHE A 189 -67.86 -24.76 -37.26
C PHE A 189 -68.26 -24.76 -38.74
N LEU A 190 -67.34 -24.39 -39.65
CA LEU A 190 -67.58 -24.38 -41.09
C LEU A 190 -67.89 -25.78 -41.63
N LYS A 191 -67.14 -26.81 -41.20
CA LYS A 191 -67.40 -28.21 -41.56
C LYS A 191 -68.79 -28.66 -41.11
N LYS A 192 -69.14 -28.40 -39.85
CA LYS A 192 -70.46 -28.75 -39.32
C LYS A 192 -71.59 -28.01 -40.06
N ASN A 193 -71.44 -26.71 -40.30
CA ASN A 193 -72.43 -25.94 -41.06
C ASN A 193 -72.59 -26.49 -42.48
N HIS A 194 -71.50 -26.85 -43.16
CA HIS A 194 -71.57 -27.47 -44.48
C HIS A 194 -72.28 -28.84 -44.44
N GLU A 195 -71.98 -29.68 -43.45
CA GLU A 195 -72.68 -30.96 -43.25
C GLU A 195 -74.19 -30.77 -43.02
N GLU A 196 -74.58 -29.79 -42.21
CA GLU A 196 -75.98 -29.42 -41.96
C GLU A 196 -76.68 -28.90 -43.22
N GLU A 197 -76.04 -27.99 -43.97
CA GLU A 197 -76.57 -27.48 -45.24
C GLU A 197 -76.76 -28.60 -46.28
N VAL A 198 -75.79 -29.52 -46.38
CA VAL A 198 -75.90 -30.69 -47.27
C VAL A 198 -77.04 -31.60 -46.83
N ALA A 199 -77.17 -31.87 -45.53
CA ALA A 199 -78.26 -32.67 -44.98
C ALA A 199 -79.63 -32.03 -45.23
N GLU A 200 -79.74 -30.71 -45.06
CA GLU A 200 -80.97 -29.96 -45.30
C GLU A 200 -81.33 -29.95 -46.79
N LEU A 201 -80.37 -29.73 -47.69
CA LEU A 201 -80.61 -29.81 -49.13
C LEU A 201 -81.05 -31.22 -49.56
N LEU A 202 -80.45 -32.28 -49.00
CA LEU A 202 -80.88 -33.65 -49.24
C LEU A 202 -82.30 -33.89 -48.71
N ALA A 203 -82.63 -33.38 -47.52
CA ALA A 203 -83.97 -33.46 -46.94
C ALA A 203 -84.99 -32.66 -47.78
N GLN A 204 -84.63 -31.50 -48.31
CA GLN A 204 -85.48 -30.72 -49.22
C GLN A 204 -85.71 -31.46 -50.54
N ILE A 205 -84.70 -32.11 -51.11
CA ILE A 205 -84.86 -32.95 -52.31
C ILE A 205 -85.80 -34.13 -52.03
N GLN A 206 -85.66 -34.79 -50.87
CA GLN A 206 -86.54 -35.89 -50.45
C GLN A 206 -87.97 -35.40 -50.12
N GLY A 207 -88.12 -34.25 -49.47
CA GLY A 207 -89.40 -33.61 -49.16
C GLY A 207 -90.12 -33.09 -50.41
N ALA A 208 -89.37 -32.60 -51.41
CA ALA A 208 -89.89 -32.24 -52.73
C ALA A 208 -90.36 -33.48 -53.52
N GLN A 209 -89.87 -34.68 -53.21
CA GLN A 209 -90.40 -35.93 -53.75
C GLN A 209 -91.68 -36.45 -53.03
N VAL A 210 -92.08 -35.87 -51.89
CA VAL A 210 -93.20 -36.36 -51.05
C VAL A 210 -94.33 -35.34 -50.83
N SER A 211 -94.19 -34.09 -51.28
CA SER A 211 -95.20 -33.04 -51.08
C SER A 211 -95.96 -32.66 -52.35
N PHE A 212 -96.82 -33.57 -52.82
CA PHE A 212 -97.97 -33.21 -53.65
C PHE A 212 -99.21 -33.96 -53.17
N ASP A 213 -99.93 -33.40 -52.20
CA ASP A 213 -101.40 -33.41 -52.18
C ASP A 213 -101.96 -32.52 -51.03
N MET A 214 -102.55 -31.38 -51.41
CA MET A 214 -103.99 -31.02 -51.26
C MET A 214 -104.67 -31.54 -49.96
N ARG A 215 -105.50 -30.83 -49.17
CA ARG A 215 -106.35 -29.65 -49.39
C ARG A 215 -107.14 -29.31 -48.10
N ASP A 216 -107.63 -28.07 -48.05
CA ASP A 216 -108.95 -27.60 -47.60
C ASP A 216 -109.46 -27.76 -46.15
N SER A 217 -109.33 -26.64 -45.42
CA SER A 217 -110.44 -25.77 -44.97
C SER A 217 -111.69 -26.42 -44.34
N LEU A 218 -111.67 -26.52 -43.01
CA LEU A 218 -112.87 -26.73 -42.20
C LEU A 218 -113.30 -25.42 -41.52
N LYS A 219 -114.54 -25.00 -41.85
CA LYS A 219 -115.20 -23.76 -41.43
C LYS A 219 -115.20 -23.59 -39.91
N THR A 220 -114.26 -22.78 -39.42
CA THR A 220 -114.35 -22.09 -38.12
C THR A 220 -114.71 -20.64 -38.42
N ASP A 221 -115.46 -20.01 -37.51
CA ASP A 221 -116.05 -18.68 -37.69
C ASP A 221 -115.01 -17.63 -38.12
N VAL A 222 -114.95 -17.42 -39.44
CA VAL A 222 -113.90 -16.66 -40.14
C VAL A 222 -113.81 -15.24 -39.60
N THR A 223 -114.92 -14.67 -39.13
CA THR A 223 -114.94 -13.29 -38.65
C THR A 223 -114.35 -13.15 -37.24
N ALA A 224 -114.59 -14.14 -36.37
CA ALA A 224 -113.97 -14.19 -35.04
C ALA A 224 -112.48 -14.53 -35.14
N ALA A 225 -112.13 -15.53 -35.97
CA ALA A 225 -110.76 -15.91 -36.24
C ALA A 225 -109.96 -14.76 -36.90
N LEU A 226 -110.53 -14.04 -37.88
CA LEU A 226 -109.86 -12.87 -38.49
C LEU A 226 -109.68 -11.71 -37.50
N ARG A 227 -110.64 -11.46 -36.60
CA ARG A 227 -110.48 -10.47 -35.52
C ARG A 227 -109.40 -10.89 -34.53
N GLU A 228 -109.38 -12.15 -34.12
CA GLU A 228 -108.37 -12.72 -33.23
C GLU A 228 -106.97 -12.67 -33.87
N ILE A 229 -106.84 -13.14 -35.12
CA ILE A 229 -105.60 -13.05 -35.91
C ILE A 229 -105.15 -11.59 -36.01
N ARG A 230 -106.07 -10.65 -36.26
CA ARG A 230 -105.73 -9.23 -36.31
C ARG A 230 -105.24 -8.71 -34.96
N THR A 231 -105.91 -9.05 -33.86
CA THR A 231 -105.44 -8.67 -32.50
C THR A 231 -104.11 -9.33 -32.14
N GLN A 232 -103.86 -10.56 -32.59
CA GLN A 232 -102.60 -11.27 -32.40
C GLN A 232 -101.47 -10.65 -33.23
N LEU A 233 -101.74 -10.25 -34.47
CA LEU A 233 -100.78 -9.53 -35.31
C LEU A 233 -100.51 -8.13 -34.78
N ASP A 234 -101.53 -7.41 -34.31
CA ASP A 234 -101.37 -6.09 -33.72
C ASP A 234 -100.58 -6.20 -32.40
N THR A 235 -100.85 -7.18 -31.55
CA THR A 235 -100.08 -7.41 -30.32
C THR A 235 -98.67 -7.94 -30.59
N HIS A 236 -98.47 -8.79 -31.61
CA HIS A 236 -97.14 -9.26 -32.01
C HIS A 236 -96.30 -8.12 -32.59
N THR A 237 -96.87 -7.29 -33.46
CA THR A 237 -96.20 -6.09 -33.99
C THR A 237 -95.86 -5.11 -32.87
N ASN A 238 -96.79 -4.87 -31.94
CA ASN A 238 -96.54 -3.96 -30.82
C ASN A 238 -95.46 -4.50 -29.86
N LYS A 239 -95.51 -5.80 -29.51
CA LYS A 239 -94.47 -6.46 -28.71
C LYS A 239 -93.11 -6.48 -29.41
N SER A 240 -93.08 -6.72 -30.72
CA SER A 240 -91.86 -6.68 -31.53
C SER A 240 -91.27 -5.27 -31.56
N SER A 241 -92.11 -4.23 -31.69
CA SER A 241 -91.71 -2.82 -31.62
C SER A 241 -91.13 -2.45 -30.27
N THR A 242 -91.84 -2.74 -29.17
CA THR A 242 -91.35 -2.42 -27.81
C THR A 242 -90.08 -3.21 -27.48
N HIS A 243 -89.99 -4.47 -27.91
CA HIS A 243 -88.79 -5.28 -27.72
C HIS A 243 -87.59 -4.73 -28.50
N ALA A 244 -87.80 -4.25 -29.73
CA ALA A 244 -86.75 -3.59 -30.50
C ALA A 244 -86.29 -2.28 -29.82
N GLU A 245 -87.23 -1.46 -29.32
CA GLU A 245 -86.91 -0.23 -28.57
C GLU A 245 -86.10 -0.51 -27.31
N GLU A 246 -86.52 -1.48 -26.50
CA GLU A 246 -85.81 -1.91 -25.29
C GLU A 246 -84.42 -2.47 -25.63
N TRP A 247 -84.31 -3.27 -26.71
CA TRP A 247 -83.04 -3.80 -27.19
C TRP A 247 -82.09 -2.69 -27.64
N PHE A 248 -82.58 -1.71 -28.41
CA PHE A 248 -81.79 -0.55 -28.81
C PHE A 248 -81.37 0.29 -27.61
N LYS A 249 -82.25 0.51 -26.64
CA LYS A 249 -81.93 1.26 -25.42
C LYS A 249 -80.81 0.57 -24.62
N VAL A 250 -80.94 -0.72 -24.36
CA VAL A 250 -79.88 -1.49 -23.67
C VAL A 250 -78.58 -1.48 -24.46
N ARG A 251 -78.63 -1.56 -25.80
CA ARG A 251 -77.43 -1.47 -26.64
C ARG A 251 -76.77 -0.10 -26.57
N MET A 252 -77.56 0.97 -26.56
CA MET A 252 -77.06 2.35 -26.43
C MET A 252 -76.48 2.60 -25.04
N ASP A 253 -77.13 2.13 -23.98
CA ASP A 253 -76.63 2.23 -22.61
C ASP A 253 -75.28 1.50 -22.48
N ARG A 254 -75.18 0.26 -23.00
CA ARG A 254 -73.91 -0.49 -23.02
C ARG A 254 -72.80 0.22 -23.81
N LEU A 255 -73.14 0.83 -24.94
CA LEU A 255 -72.16 1.61 -25.72
C LEU A 255 -71.75 2.88 -24.97
N SER A 256 -72.68 3.54 -24.28
CA SER A 256 -72.39 4.72 -23.45
C SER A 256 -71.50 4.37 -22.26
N ASP A 257 -71.78 3.26 -21.57
CA ASP A 257 -70.95 2.76 -20.46
C ASP A 257 -69.55 2.37 -20.93
N ALA A 258 -69.44 1.69 -22.08
CA ALA A 258 -68.15 1.37 -22.67
C ALA A 258 -67.36 2.63 -23.05
N ALA A 259 -68.02 3.66 -23.61
CA ALA A 259 -67.41 4.93 -23.92
C ALA A 259 -66.93 5.67 -22.66
N ARG A 260 -67.73 5.67 -21.59
CA ARG A 260 -67.36 6.26 -20.28
C ARG A 260 -66.15 5.55 -19.67
N SER A 261 -66.17 4.21 -19.63
CA SER A 261 -65.05 3.41 -19.12
C SER A 261 -63.76 3.66 -19.91
N ASN A 262 -63.85 3.73 -21.24
CA ASN A 262 -62.70 4.06 -22.08
C ASN A 262 -62.20 5.49 -21.83
N GLN A 263 -63.10 6.47 -21.65
CA GLN A 263 -62.72 7.84 -21.31
C GLN A 263 -62.03 7.93 -19.95
N ASP A 264 -62.51 7.19 -18.94
CA ASP A 264 -61.89 7.11 -17.63
C ASP A 264 -60.51 6.42 -17.68
N ALA A 265 -60.36 5.36 -18.47
CA ALA A 265 -59.08 4.70 -18.70
C ALA A 265 -58.07 5.64 -19.39
N ILE A 266 -58.51 6.40 -20.40
CA ILE A 266 -57.69 7.42 -21.04
C ILE A 266 -57.27 8.49 -20.03
N ARG A 267 -58.20 9.00 -19.21
CA ARG A 267 -57.87 9.97 -18.16
C ARG A 267 -56.85 9.42 -17.16
N GLY A 268 -57.04 8.18 -16.69
CA GLY A 268 -56.09 7.51 -15.79
C GLY A 268 -54.69 7.41 -16.41
N SER A 269 -54.60 6.98 -17.67
CA SER A 269 -53.31 6.94 -18.38
C SER A 269 -52.65 8.32 -18.54
N GLN A 270 -53.44 9.39 -18.76
CA GLN A 270 -52.93 10.76 -18.85
C GLN A 270 -52.41 11.26 -17.50
N GLU A 271 -53.08 10.93 -16.41
CA GLU A 271 -52.65 11.24 -15.04
C GLU A 271 -51.34 10.51 -14.71
N GLU A 272 -51.22 9.22 -15.04
CA GLU A 272 -49.98 8.44 -14.88
C GLU A 272 -48.83 9.03 -15.70
N ILE A 273 -49.06 9.41 -16.96
CA ILE A 273 -48.06 10.10 -17.79
C ILE A 273 -47.63 11.42 -17.13
N GLY A 274 -48.57 12.15 -16.53
CA GLY A 274 -48.28 13.37 -15.77
C GLY A 274 -47.43 13.11 -14.53
N GLU A 275 -47.72 12.02 -13.81
CA GLU A 275 -46.95 11.54 -12.66
C GLU A 275 -45.51 11.21 -13.05
N TYR A 276 -45.33 10.40 -14.11
CA TYR A 276 -44.01 10.01 -14.60
C TYR A 276 -43.19 11.21 -15.09
N ARG A 277 -43.82 12.20 -15.73
CA ARG A 277 -43.15 13.45 -16.10
C ARG A 277 -42.68 14.25 -14.88
N ARG A 278 -43.51 14.37 -13.85
CA ARG A 278 -43.15 15.05 -12.59
C ARG A 278 -42.01 14.32 -11.87
N GLN A 279 -42.07 12.99 -11.81
CA GLN A 279 -40.99 12.18 -11.23
C GLN A 279 -39.69 12.34 -12.02
N LEU A 280 -39.74 12.27 -13.35
CA LEU A 280 -38.57 12.48 -14.20
C LEU A 280 -37.93 13.84 -13.93
N GLN A 281 -38.73 14.92 -13.89
CA GLN A 281 -38.24 16.26 -13.57
C GLN A 281 -37.60 16.33 -12.17
N SER A 282 -38.22 15.74 -11.15
CA SER A 282 -37.64 15.67 -9.79
C SER A 282 -36.28 14.98 -9.80
N ARG A 283 -36.18 13.81 -10.47
CA ARG A 283 -34.93 13.07 -10.59
C ARG A 283 -33.87 13.82 -11.38
N THR A 284 -34.25 14.53 -12.44
CA THR A 284 -33.32 15.38 -13.20
C THR A 284 -32.75 16.49 -12.32
N ILE A 285 -33.60 17.16 -11.51
CA ILE A 285 -33.14 18.19 -10.58
C ILE A 285 -32.22 17.59 -9.50
N GLU A 286 -32.59 16.46 -8.91
CA GLU A 286 -31.74 15.73 -7.96
C GLU A 286 -30.36 15.42 -8.57
N LEU A 287 -30.32 14.89 -9.79
CA LEU A 287 -29.06 14.60 -10.49
C LEU A 287 -28.22 15.86 -10.74
N GLU A 288 -28.84 16.96 -11.15
CA GLU A 288 -28.14 18.22 -11.44
C GLU A 288 -27.62 18.87 -10.15
N THR A 289 -28.37 18.83 -9.05
CA THR A 289 -27.90 19.26 -7.73
C THR A 289 -26.73 18.41 -7.24
N LEU A 290 -26.81 17.09 -7.35
CA LEU A 290 -25.72 16.18 -6.97
C LEU A 290 -24.47 16.42 -7.83
N ARG A 291 -24.63 16.61 -9.14
CA ARG A 291 -23.51 17.01 -10.03
C ARG A 291 -22.86 18.30 -9.57
N GLY A 292 -23.65 19.34 -9.26
CA GLY A 292 -23.15 20.59 -8.72
C GLY A 292 -22.39 20.41 -7.39
N THR A 293 -22.90 19.57 -6.48
CA THR A 293 -22.19 19.28 -5.23
C THR A 293 -20.87 18.53 -5.47
N LYS A 294 -20.84 17.57 -6.39
CA LYS A 294 -19.62 16.85 -6.78
C LYS A 294 -18.58 17.83 -7.32
N GLU A 295 -18.96 18.66 -8.29
CA GLU A 295 -18.05 19.66 -8.88
C GLU A 295 -17.54 20.67 -7.85
N SER A 296 -18.34 21.01 -6.83
CA SER A 296 -17.91 21.86 -5.72
C SER A 296 -16.88 21.16 -4.83
N LEU A 297 -17.10 19.90 -4.49
CA LEU A 297 -16.19 19.10 -3.66
C LEU A 297 -14.87 18.82 -4.39
N ASP A 298 -14.92 18.49 -5.68
CA ASP A 298 -13.72 18.28 -6.51
C ASP A 298 -12.87 19.55 -6.58
N ARG A 299 -13.50 20.72 -6.72
CA ARG A 299 -12.80 22.02 -6.68
C ARG A 299 -12.18 22.30 -5.31
N GLN A 300 -12.91 22.03 -4.22
CA GLN A 300 -12.37 22.18 -2.86
C GLN A 300 -11.18 21.25 -2.61
N ARG A 301 -11.23 20.03 -3.16
CA ARG A 301 -10.14 19.05 -3.08
C ARG A 301 -8.91 19.56 -3.79
N MET A 302 -9.04 19.99 -5.05
CA MET A 302 -7.95 20.59 -5.82
C MET A 302 -7.35 21.81 -5.10
N GLU A 303 -8.18 22.74 -4.61
CA GLU A 303 -7.71 23.91 -3.85
C GLU A 303 -6.99 23.52 -2.54
N SER A 304 -7.31 22.39 -1.93
CA SER A 304 -6.57 21.87 -0.77
C SER A 304 -5.25 21.21 -1.16
N GLU A 305 -5.25 20.42 -2.24
CA GLU A 305 -4.05 19.78 -2.80
C GLU A 305 -3.04 20.84 -3.24
N ASP A 306 -3.47 21.88 -3.96
CA ASP A 306 -2.63 23.00 -4.39
C ASP A 306 -2.02 23.75 -3.20
N ARG A 307 -2.82 24.04 -2.15
CA ARG A 307 -2.31 24.67 -0.92
C ARG A 307 -1.27 23.81 -0.22
N HIS A 308 -1.51 22.49 -0.13
CA HIS A 308 -0.54 21.57 0.45
C HIS A 308 0.73 21.47 -0.40
N HIS A 309 0.61 21.52 -1.72
CA HIS A 309 1.75 21.53 -2.62
C HIS A 309 2.59 22.80 -2.46
N ASP A 310 1.95 23.97 -2.36
CA ASP A 310 2.61 25.25 -2.07
C ASP A 310 3.32 25.22 -0.71
N ASP A 311 2.67 24.68 0.33
CA ASP A 311 3.27 24.53 1.66
C ASP A 311 4.50 23.61 1.61
N LEU A 312 4.42 22.45 0.93
CA LEU A 312 5.55 21.54 0.74
C LEU A 312 6.70 22.19 -0.03
N ASN A 313 6.40 22.94 -1.08
CA ASN A 313 7.40 23.69 -1.85
C ASN A 313 8.09 24.74 -0.96
N SER A 314 7.33 25.46 -0.13
CA SER A 314 7.88 26.43 0.81
C SER A 314 8.79 25.78 1.85
N LEU A 315 8.39 24.63 2.39
CA LEU A 315 9.20 23.87 3.34
C LEU A 315 10.47 23.34 2.67
N GLN A 316 10.38 22.81 1.45
CA GLN A 316 11.53 22.37 0.68
C GLN A 316 12.50 23.52 0.41
N GLU A 317 11.99 24.71 0.08
CA GLU A 317 12.82 25.90 -0.08
C GLU A 317 13.54 26.27 1.23
N THR A 318 12.84 26.23 2.38
CA THR A 318 13.49 26.49 3.68
C THR A 318 14.56 25.45 4.03
N ILE A 319 14.34 24.17 3.70
CA ILE A 319 15.33 23.11 3.88
C ILE A 319 16.55 23.40 3.01
N ASN A 320 16.36 23.75 1.75
CA ASN A 320 17.44 24.09 0.83
C ASN A 320 18.23 25.32 1.31
N GLN A 321 17.55 26.35 1.83
CA GLN A 321 18.19 27.53 2.42
C GLN A 321 19.06 27.14 3.62
N LEU A 322 18.53 26.34 4.55
CA LEU A 322 19.28 25.89 5.73
C LEU A 322 20.47 24.99 5.36
N ASP A 323 20.32 24.11 4.38
CA ASP A 323 21.42 23.26 3.91
C ASP A 323 22.54 24.08 3.26
N ASN A 324 22.19 25.15 2.53
CA ASN A 324 23.16 26.12 2.00
C ASN A 324 23.85 26.91 3.12
N GLU A 325 23.13 27.37 4.13
CA GLU A 325 23.73 28.01 5.31
C GLU A 325 24.68 27.07 6.07
N LEU A 326 24.31 25.79 6.17
CA LEU A 326 25.15 24.78 6.79
C LEU A 326 26.41 24.49 5.96
N LYS A 327 26.30 24.40 4.64
CA LYS A 327 27.44 24.25 3.71
C LYS A 327 28.39 25.45 3.77
N THR A 328 27.85 26.67 3.74
CA THR A 328 28.64 27.90 3.83
C THR A 328 29.38 28.01 5.17
N THR A 329 28.71 27.79 6.29
CA THR A 329 29.36 27.81 7.63
C THR A 329 30.42 26.72 7.78
N LYS A 330 30.21 25.52 7.24
CA LYS A 330 31.25 24.47 7.18
C LYS A 330 32.48 24.93 6.38
N TRP A 331 32.26 25.54 5.21
CA TRP A 331 33.34 26.05 4.37
C TRP A 331 34.11 27.18 5.07
N GLU A 332 33.41 28.09 5.73
CA GLU A 332 34.02 29.17 6.53
C GLU A 332 34.86 28.61 7.69
N MET A 333 34.36 27.62 8.43
CA MET A 333 35.13 26.96 9.49
C MET A 333 36.38 26.27 8.95
N ALA A 334 36.28 25.56 7.82
CA ALA A 334 37.42 24.94 7.17
C ALA A 334 38.45 25.99 6.72
N SER A 335 37.99 27.15 6.25
CA SER A 335 38.88 28.27 5.90
C SER A 335 39.58 28.85 7.12
N GLN A 336 38.86 29.09 8.21
CA GLN A 336 39.47 29.58 9.45
C GLN A 336 40.52 28.61 9.98
N LEU A 337 40.27 27.30 9.94
CA LEU A 337 41.23 26.27 10.33
C LEU A 337 42.52 26.33 9.50
N ARG A 338 42.40 26.53 8.18
CA ARG A 338 43.56 26.76 7.31
C ARG A 338 44.33 28.01 7.72
N ASP A 339 43.65 29.13 7.91
CA ASP A 339 44.28 30.39 8.32
C ASP A 339 44.99 30.28 9.68
N TYR A 340 44.41 29.54 10.64
CA TYR A 340 45.05 29.24 11.93
C TYR A 340 46.31 28.39 11.77
N GLN A 341 46.29 27.37 10.89
CA GLN A 341 47.45 26.55 10.61
C GLN A 341 48.57 27.36 9.94
N GLU A 342 48.24 28.24 9.00
CA GLU A 342 49.19 29.16 8.38
C GLU A 342 49.82 30.10 9.41
N LEU A 343 49.02 30.68 10.30
CA LEU A 343 49.51 31.54 11.38
C LEU A 343 50.43 30.78 12.35
N LEU A 344 50.07 29.54 12.69
CA LEU A 344 50.91 28.66 13.50
C LEU A 344 52.26 28.38 12.81
N ASN A 345 52.24 28.10 11.51
CA ASN A 345 53.47 27.90 10.73
C ASN A 345 54.38 29.14 10.76
N VAL A 346 53.81 30.34 10.60
CA VAL A 346 54.55 31.62 10.71
C VAL A 346 55.14 31.78 12.12
N LYS A 347 54.35 31.49 13.16
CA LYS A 347 54.83 31.56 14.55
C LYS A 347 56.00 30.60 14.80
N MET A 348 55.93 29.37 14.27
CA MET A 348 57.02 28.40 14.37
C MET A 348 58.28 28.89 13.65
N ALA A 349 58.15 29.48 12.46
CA ALA A 349 59.27 30.08 11.75
C ALA A 349 59.93 31.20 12.58
N LEU A 350 59.13 32.08 13.17
CA LEU A 350 59.62 33.14 14.06
C LEU A 350 60.32 32.61 15.32
N ASP A 351 59.79 31.55 15.94
CA ASP A 351 60.46 30.91 17.09
C ASP A 351 61.83 30.35 16.71
N ILE A 352 61.96 29.76 15.52
CA ILE A 352 63.23 29.27 14.97
C ILE A 352 64.20 30.44 14.75
N GLU A 353 63.72 31.55 14.16
CA GLU A 353 64.52 32.77 13.98
C GLU A 353 64.99 33.34 15.33
N ILE A 354 64.10 33.47 16.32
CA ILE A 354 64.43 33.95 17.66
C ILE A 354 65.47 33.03 18.31
N ALA A 355 65.32 31.71 18.20
CA ALA A 355 66.29 30.75 18.72
C ALA A 355 67.66 30.90 18.02
N ALA A 356 67.66 31.12 16.71
CA ALA A 356 68.89 31.39 15.95
C ALA A 356 69.55 32.71 16.38
N TYR A 357 68.78 33.79 16.55
CA TYR A 357 69.26 35.08 17.05
C TYR A 357 69.83 34.96 18.47
N ARG A 358 69.16 34.24 19.38
CA ARG A 358 69.67 33.98 20.74
C ARG A 358 71.01 33.24 20.70
N LYS A 359 71.14 32.22 19.85
CA LYS A 359 72.40 31.47 19.70
C LYS A 359 73.54 32.31 19.14
N LEU A 360 73.24 33.24 18.22
CA LEU A 360 74.22 34.22 17.71
C LEU A 360 74.70 35.16 18.82
N LEU A 361 73.77 35.69 19.63
CA LEU A 361 74.07 36.56 20.78
C LEU A 361 74.90 35.84 21.86
N GLU A 362 74.58 34.59 22.19
CA GLU A 362 75.39 33.75 23.08
C GLU A 362 76.81 33.54 22.51
N GLY A 363 76.96 33.37 21.20
CA GLY A 363 78.26 33.28 20.52
C GLY A 363 79.10 34.56 20.59
N GLU A 364 78.48 35.73 20.73
CA GLU A 364 79.16 37.01 20.94
C GLU A 364 79.48 37.28 22.42
N GLU A 365 78.61 36.89 23.36
CA GLU A 365 78.88 36.99 24.79
C GLU A 365 80.03 36.06 25.23
N ASN A 366 80.17 34.90 24.59
CA ASN A 366 81.34 34.02 24.77
C ASN A 366 82.66 34.68 24.30
N ARG A 367 82.63 35.73 23.46
CA ARG A 367 83.82 36.54 23.12
C ARG A 367 84.07 37.67 24.12
N PHE A 368 83.03 38.19 24.75
CA PHE A 368 83.15 39.26 25.77
C PHE A 368 83.49 38.72 27.17
N VAL A 369 83.01 37.54 27.57
CA VAL A 369 83.33 36.92 28.88
C VAL A 369 84.64 36.12 28.84
N SER A 370 85.11 35.72 27.66
CA SER A 370 86.42 35.09 27.47
C SER A 370 87.42 36.05 26.82
N GLY A 371 87.45 37.30 27.29
CA GLY A 371 88.51 38.25 26.98
C GLY A 371 89.75 37.97 27.82
N GLY A 372 90.56 36.97 27.43
CA GLY A 372 91.81 36.68 28.12
C GLY A 372 92.65 35.53 27.59
N SER A 373 92.93 35.46 26.28
CA SER A 373 94.24 35.06 25.69
C SER A 373 94.10 34.70 24.20
N PRO A 374 95.07 35.07 23.33
CA PRO A 374 94.92 34.91 21.88
C PRO A 374 95.58 33.63 21.33
N PHE A 375 95.06 33.22 20.15
CA PHE A 375 95.60 32.28 19.16
C PHE A 375 95.73 30.78 19.50
N SER A 376 94.97 29.97 18.76
CA SER A 376 95.49 28.79 18.06
C SER A 376 94.58 28.46 16.87
N TYR A 377 95.12 28.64 15.67
CA TYR A 377 94.58 28.16 14.40
C TYR A 377 94.93 26.67 14.32
N LEU A 378 93.95 25.77 14.26
CA LEU A 378 94.12 24.54 13.47
C LEU A 378 92.78 23.95 13.05
N GLU A 379 92.75 23.67 11.77
CA GLU A 379 91.75 23.07 10.91
C GLU A 379 91.43 21.62 11.31
N GLY A 380 90.16 21.21 11.19
CA GLY A 380 89.71 19.85 11.49
C GLY A 380 88.27 19.57 11.04
N ARG A 381 88.17 18.88 9.91
CA ARG A 381 86.98 18.43 9.17
C ARG A 381 85.83 17.81 9.98
N PHE A 382 84.63 18.18 9.52
CA PHE A 382 83.38 17.42 9.30
C PHE A 382 82.77 16.49 10.37
N SER A 383 81.43 16.59 10.37
CA SER A 383 80.43 15.58 10.73
C SER A 383 79.98 15.55 12.18
N SER A 384 78.86 16.24 12.45
CA SER A 384 77.94 15.81 13.50
C SER A 384 76.50 15.95 13.02
N HIS A 385 75.90 14.78 12.84
CA HIS A 385 74.47 14.51 12.75
C HIS A 385 73.60 15.48 13.55
N PHE A 386 72.77 16.26 12.86
CA PHE A 386 71.57 16.85 13.44
C PHE A 386 70.48 15.76 13.45
N LYS A 387 70.39 15.01 14.55
CA LYS A 387 69.25 14.11 14.82
C LYS A 387 68.10 14.97 15.37
N VAL A 388 67.26 15.47 14.48
CA VAL A 388 65.85 15.71 14.82
C VAL A 388 65.27 14.34 15.15
N LYS A 389 64.92 14.09 16.40
CA LYS A 389 63.90 13.08 16.70
C LYS A 389 62.61 13.66 16.13
N GLY A 390 62.21 13.14 14.97
CA GLY A 390 60.84 13.28 14.52
C GLY A 390 59.95 12.65 15.59
N GLU A 391 59.08 13.46 16.20
CA GLU A 391 57.79 12.96 16.58
C GLU A 391 57.03 12.75 15.27
N GLU A 392 56.85 11.48 14.92
CA GLU A 392 55.83 11.05 13.99
C GLU A 392 54.49 11.58 14.49
N ILE A 393 54.01 12.67 13.90
CA ILE A 393 52.58 12.89 13.78
C ILE A 393 52.25 12.27 12.43
N SER A 394 51.76 11.05 12.51
CA SER A 394 51.15 10.30 11.44
C SER A 394 50.31 11.23 10.55
N ASP A 395 50.61 11.22 9.26
CA ASP A 395 49.68 11.50 8.17
C ASP A 395 48.43 10.64 8.40
N THR A 396 47.47 11.15 9.16
CA THR A 396 46.07 10.76 9.01
C THR A 396 45.54 11.62 7.88
N VAL A 397 45.82 11.18 6.66
CA VAL A 397 45.01 11.45 5.49
C VAL A 397 43.58 11.10 5.90
N ILE A 398 42.82 12.13 6.25
CA ILE A 398 41.36 12.05 6.30
C ILE A 398 40.98 11.90 4.84
N VAL A 399 40.63 10.66 4.49
CA VAL A 399 39.99 10.30 3.24
C VAL A 399 38.86 11.31 3.02
N GLU A 400 38.99 12.12 1.97
CA GLU A 400 37.85 12.78 1.34
C GLU A 400 36.88 11.67 0.96
N GLU A 401 35.84 11.49 1.77
CA GLU A 401 34.64 10.78 1.36
C GLU A 401 33.90 11.72 0.39
N GLN A 402 34.38 11.74 -0.85
CA GLN A 402 33.58 12.17 -1.99
C GLN A 402 32.47 11.15 -2.17
N THR A 403 31.30 11.44 -1.60
CA THR A 403 30.05 10.84 -2.07
C THR A 403 29.71 11.52 -3.39
N ASP A 404 30.17 10.93 -4.50
CA ASP A 404 29.72 11.31 -5.83
C ASP A 404 28.24 10.91 -5.97
N GLU A 405 27.40 11.94 -6.08
CA GLU A 405 26.02 11.84 -6.55
C GLU A 405 26.01 11.36 -8.00
N THR A 406 25.68 10.09 -8.24
CA THR A 406 25.39 9.60 -9.59
C THR A 406 24.03 10.11 -10.03
N GLN A 407 24.10 10.91 -11.08
CA GLN A 407 23.01 11.53 -11.81
C GLN A 407 22.02 10.50 -12.35
N VAL A 408 20.74 10.83 -12.17
CA VAL A 408 19.63 10.28 -12.94
C VAL A 408 19.78 10.78 -14.37
N THR A 409 19.99 9.87 -15.33
CA THR A 409 19.80 10.17 -16.75
C THR A 409 18.72 9.25 -17.29
N GLU A 410 17.62 9.86 -17.70
CA GLU A 410 16.65 9.31 -18.66
C GLU A 410 17.39 8.70 -19.87
N VAL A 411 17.05 7.47 -20.22
CA VAL A 411 17.14 6.98 -21.59
C VAL A 411 15.82 6.27 -21.90
N THR A 412 14.98 7.00 -22.62
CA THR A 412 13.91 6.48 -23.47
C THR A 412 14.50 5.91 -24.77
N GLU A 413 13.72 5.03 -25.41
CA GLU A 413 13.90 4.39 -26.73
C GLU A 413 14.73 3.10 -26.70
N GLU A 414 14.40 1.99 -27.36
CA GLU A 414 13.22 1.40 -28.02
C GLU A 414 13.74 0.06 -28.62
N ALA A 415 12.84 -0.84 -29.03
CA ALA A 415 13.05 -2.06 -29.83
C ALA A 415 13.57 -3.29 -29.05
N ASP A 416 12.75 -4.31 -28.80
CA ASP A 416 12.07 -5.26 -29.71
C ASP A 416 12.87 -6.56 -29.89
N ASP A 417 12.10 -7.65 -29.89
CA ASP A 417 12.40 -9.01 -30.34
C ASP A 417 13.29 -9.90 -29.44
N GLU A 418 12.68 -10.87 -28.74
CA GLU A 418 12.42 -12.21 -29.32
C GLU A 418 11.55 -13.07 -28.38
N GLU A 419 10.66 -13.81 -29.02
CA GLU A 419 9.56 -14.65 -28.55
C GLU A 419 10.01 -16.03 -28.03
N GLU A 420 9.06 -16.69 -27.33
CA GLU A 420 8.80 -18.15 -27.29
C GLU A 420 9.83 -19.12 -26.67
N GLU A 421 9.47 -19.75 -25.53
CA GLU A 421 8.81 -21.08 -25.54
C GLU A 421 8.34 -21.51 -24.11
N GLU A 422 7.03 -21.81 -24.05
CA GLU A 422 6.33 -22.96 -23.44
C GLU A 422 6.82 -23.58 -22.11
N GLU A 423 6.00 -23.53 -21.07
CA GLU A 423 4.96 -24.54 -20.75
C GLU A 423 5.48 -25.97 -20.54
N LYS A 424 5.65 -26.34 -19.26
CA LYS A 424 5.22 -27.61 -18.67
C LYS A 424 5.72 -27.70 -17.24
N GLU A 425 4.79 -27.78 -16.30
CA GLU A 425 4.83 -28.52 -15.03
C GLU A 425 3.90 -27.82 -14.05
N GLU A 426 2.61 -28.18 -14.02
CA GLU A 426 1.76 -28.20 -12.83
C GLU A 426 0.49 -29.04 -13.13
N GLU A 427 0.66 -30.37 -13.20
CA GLU A 427 -0.42 -31.33 -12.91
C GLU A 427 0.20 -32.45 -12.07
N GLU A 428 0.05 -32.37 -10.76
CA GLU A 428 -0.37 -33.47 -9.89
C GLU A 428 -0.34 -33.01 -8.42
N GLU A 429 -1.28 -33.55 -7.65
CA GLU A 429 -1.52 -33.37 -6.20
C GLU A 429 -2.42 -32.20 -5.78
N GLY A 430 -3.68 -32.56 -5.50
CA GLY A 430 -4.67 -31.67 -4.89
C GLY A 430 -6.11 -32.18 -4.88
N GLU A 431 -6.39 -33.42 -5.32
CA GLU A 431 -7.62 -34.13 -4.99
C GLU A 431 -7.54 -34.64 -3.55
N GLU A 432 -8.15 -33.93 -2.60
CA GLU A 432 -8.85 -34.50 -1.44
C GLU A 432 -9.38 -33.32 -0.63
N THR A 433 -10.69 -33.07 -0.74
CA THR A 433 -11.60 -32.30 0.15
C THR A 433 -12.60 -31.45 -0.63
N LYS A 434 -13.49 -32.06 -1.43
CA LYS A 434 -14.71 -31.37 -1.87
C LYS A 434 -15.90 -32.24 -2.30
N ASP A 435 -15.97 -33.50 -1.88
CA ASP A 435 -17.09 -34.39 -2.22
C ASP A 435 -18.22 -34.46 -1.18
N GLU A 436 -18.15 -33.76 -0.04
CA GLU A 436 -19.22 -33.82 0.97
C GLU A 436 -20.27 -32.69 0.91
N ALA A 437 -20.12 -31.70 0.02
CA ALA A 437 -21.08 -30.58 -0.09
C ALA A 437 -22.11 -30.75 -1.23
N GLY A 438 -21.90 -31.69 -2.16
CA GLY A 438 -22.75 -31.89 -3.34
C GLY A 438 -23.96 -32.81 -3.14
N GLU A 439 -23.94 -33.70 -2.13
CA GLU A 439 -24.99 -34.72 -1.97
C GLU A 439 -26.19 -34.31 -1.10
N ALA A 440 -26.09 -33.21 -0.34
CA ALA A 440 -27.14 -32.78 0.58
C ALA A 440 -28.30 -32.04 -0.12
N LEU A 441 -28.05 -31.34 -1.23
CA LEU A 441 -29.07 -30.56 -1.94
C LEU A 441 -29.86 -31.38 -2.97
N GLY A 442 -29.33 -32.51 -3.43
CA GLY A 442 -30.00 -33.43 -4.35
C GLY A 442 -31.10 -34.30 -3.73
N ARG A 443 -31.13 -34.47 -2.40
CA ARG A 443 -32.12 -35.32 -1.72
C ARG A 443 -33.38 -34.59 -1.25
N GLN A 444 -33.37 -33.26 -1.15
CA GLN A 444 -34.55 -32.50 -0.72
C GLN A 444 -35.58 -32.30 -1.85
N VAL A 445 -35.15 -32.16 -3.10
CA VAL A 445 -36.04 -31.87 -4.24
C VAL A 445 -36.83 -33.12 -4.71
N ILE A 446 -36.34 -34.32 -4.42
CA ILE A 446 -36.97 -35.57 -4.85
C ILE A 446 -38.11 -35.99 -3.90
N ASN A 447 -38.14 -35.48 -2.66
CA ASN A 447 -39.12 -35.89 -1.65
C ASN A 447 -40.42 -35.05 -1.67
N GLU A 448 -40.41 -33.84 -2.24
CA GLU A 448 -41.64 -33.03 -2.42
C GLU A 448 -42.45 -33.46 -3.65
N LYS A 449 -41.80 -33.93 -4.73
CA LYS A 449 -42.49 -34.43 -5.93
C LYS A 449 -43.22 -35.76 -5.73
N LYS A 450 -42.87 -36.55 -4.70
CA LYS A 450 -43.57 -37.81 -4.38
C LYS A 450 -44.82 -37.67 -3.51
N LYS A 451 -45.01 -36.52 -2.83
CA LYS A 451 -46.23 -36.27 -2.03
C LYS A 451 -47.39 -35.70 -2.84
N SER A 452 -47.15 -35.09 -4.00
CA SER A 452 -48.22 -34.52 -4.84
C SER A 452 -48.89 -35.52 -5.80
N SER A 453 -48.31 -36.70 -6.01
CA SER A 453 -48.80 -37.68 -7.00
C SER A 453 -49.90 -38.62 -6.49
N TYR A 454 -50.30 -38.53 -5.21
CA TYR A 454 -51.26 -39.48 -4.60
C TYR A 454 -52.65 -38.88 -4.31
N SER A 455 -52.96 -37.66 -4.75
CA SER A 455 -54.24 -37.00 -4.46
C SER A 455 -55.17 -36.76 -5.66
N GLU A 456 -54.86 -37.26 -6.87
CA GLU A 456 -55.67 -36.94 -8.06
C GLU A 456 -56.14 -38.14 -8.90
N VAL A 457 -56.15 -39.34 -8.32
CA VAL A 457 -56.75 -40.54 -8.94
C VAL A 457 -57.98 -40.98 -8.16
N VAL A 458 -59.01 -40.13 -8.11
CA VAL A 458 -60.41 -40.56 -8.01
C VAL A 458 -61.25 -39.47 -8.66
N ILE A 459 -61.88 -39.79 -9.80
CA ILE A 459 -63.13 -39.24 -10.40
C ILE A 459 -62.99 -39.24 -11.93
N SER A 460 -63.94 -39.93 -12.57
CA SER A 460 -64.22 -40.01 -14.02
C SER A 460 -63.58 -41.20 -14.74
N ALA A 461 -64.25 -42.36 -14.75
CA ALA A 461 -65.28 -42.74 -15.74
C ALA A 461 -64.63 -43.14 -17.08
N SER A 462 -64.49 -44.43 -17.36
CA SER A 462 -65.53 -45.33 -17.86
C SER A 462 -65.89 -45.08 -19.33
N THR A 463 -65.78 -46.15 -20.11
CA THR A 463 -66.42 -46.44 -21.41
C THR A 463 -65.63 -46.11 -22.68
N ALA A 464 -64.86 -47.09 -23.18
CA ALA A 464 -64.78 -47.40 -24.61
C ALA A 464 -64.20 -48.82 -24.82
N LEU A 465 -65.06 -49.74 -25.30
CA LEU A 465 -64.74 -51.05 -25.89
C LEU A 465 -64.79 -50.89 -27.44
N PRO A 466 -64.26 -51.83 -28.26
CA PRO A 466 -63.28 -51.54 -29.31
C PRO A 466 -63.68 -52.11 -30.71
N LEU A 467 -62.72 -52.04 -31.67
CA LEU A 467 -62.50 -52.86 -32.90
C LEU A 467 -62.71 -52.15 -34.27
N PRO A 468 -62.11 -52.61 -35.39
CA PRO A 468 -60.76 -53.21 -35.57
C PRO A 468 -59.99 -52.80 -36.87
N ALA A 469 -58.73 -53.25 -36.88
CA ALA A 469 -57.68 -53.42 -37.91
C ALA A 469 -57.99 -53.49 -39.43
N GLU A 470 -57.06 -52.93 -40.22
CA GLU A 470 -56.44 -53.44 -41.49
C GLU A 470 -55.01 -52.85 -41.54
N ARG A 471 -53.86 -53.57 -41.50
CA ARG A 471 -53.15 -54.49 -42.42
C ARG A 471 -52.66 -53.91 -43.77
N GLU A 472 -51.32 -53.87 -43.84
CA GLU A 472 -50.39 -54.14 -44.96
C GLU A 472 -50.09 -53.08 -46.03
N GLY A 473 -48.80 -53.02 -46.40
CA GLY A 473 -48.28 -52.30 -47.56
C GLY A 473 -46.81 -51.90 -47.45
N GLU A 474 -45.88 -52.86 -47.53
CA GLU A 474 -44.50 -52.64 -47.98
C GLU A 474 -44.48 -52.27 -49.47
N GLU A 475 -43.55 -51.39 -49.87
CA GLU A 475 -42.80 -51.30 -51.15
C GLU A 475 -42.18 -49.87 -51.17
N GLY A 476 -40.87 -49.65 -51.24
CA GLY A 476 -39.93 -50.15 -52.24
C GLY A 476 -39.73 -49.07 -53.31
N GLY A 477 -38.60 -48.36 -53.32
CA GLY A 477 -38.33 -47.35 -54.35
C GLY A 477 -37.08 -46.52 -54.14
N ASP A 478 -35.94 -47.07 -54.55
CA ASP A 478 -34.68 -46.36 -54.77
C ASP A 478 -34.82 -45.16 -55.73
N PHE A 479 -33.88 -44.21 -55.60
CA PHE A 479 -32.93 -43.82 -56.66
C PHE A 479 -32.84 -42.31 -57.01
N TRP A 480 -31.57 -41.87 -57.05
CA TRP A 480 -30.94 -40.68 -57.65
C TRP A 480 -30.81 -39.35 -56.88
N VAL A 481 -29.60 -39.23 -56.32
CA VAL A 481 -28.70 -38.07 -56.31
C VAL A 481 -28.63 -37.37 -57.68
N THR A 482 -28.80 -36.04 -57.70
CA THR A 482 -27.99 -35.13 -58.51
C THR A 482 -27.78 -33.81 -57.76
N GLY A 483 -26.52 -33.49 -57.48
CA GLY A 483 -26.10 -32.13 -57.14
C GLY A 483 -25.90 -31.32 -58.40
N THR A 484 -26.05 -30.00 -58.33
CA THR A 484 -25.31 -29.07 -59.19
C THR A 484 -25.13 -27.73 -58.50
N GLN A 485 -23.86 -27.37 -58.36
CA GLN A 485 -23.29 -26.14 -57.84
C GLN A 485 -23.28 -25.03 -58.90
N HIS A 486 -23.25 -23.79 -58.41
CA HIS A 486 -22.65 -22.58 -58.99
C HIS A 486 -23.13 -22.03 -60.35
N HIS A 487 -23.59 -20.77 -60.31
CA HIS A 487 -22.99 -19.73 -61.15
C HIS A 487 -23.14 -18.33 -60.52
N SER A 488 -21.99 -17.74 -60.23
CA SER A 488 -21.76 -16.33 -59.96
C SER A 488 -21.29 -15.64 -61.24
N GLY A 489 -21.61 -14.35 -61.38
CA GLY A 489 -20.86 -13.40 -62.23
C GLY A 489 -21.66 -12.69 -63.31
N LEU A 490 -22.11 -11.46 -63.01
CA LEU A 490 -21.71 -10.23 -63.72
C LEU A 490 -21.86 -9.03 -62.77
#